data_AF-A0A660Q2C4-F1
#
_entry.id   AF-A0A660Q2C4-F1
#
_cell.length_a   1.000
_cell.length_b   1.000
_cell.length_c   1.000
_cell.angle_alpha   90.00
_cell.angle_beta   90.00
_cell.angle_gamma   90.00
#
_symmetry.space_group_name_H-M   'P 1'
#
loop_
_entity.id
_entity.type
_entity.pdbx_description
1 polymer ?
#
loop_
_entity_poly.entity_id
_entity_poly.type
_entity_poly.pdbx_seq_one_letter_code
_entity_poly.pdbx_strand_id
1 'polypeptide(L)'
;EKLRGKLKGMDTPEASRLLDISDYLVKKSVWAFGGDGWAYDIGYGGLDHVMASGRNVNVLVLDTEVYSNTGGQMSKASPMGAVAKFAAAGRPLPKKDLGMMFISYGNVYVAQIALGASHNQAVKAFMEAEAYDGPSIIIAYSHCIAHGVDMSHGLDEQKKAVNSGHWILYRYNPELAKEGKNPLQLDSKAPSISYADYAYGEVRFRTLKASMPERAEKLIKQAQADAYRHYNYYKMLSEMDFSDIYGRSTK
;
A
#
# COMPACT_ATOMS: atom_id res chain seq x y z
N GLU A 1 6.01 -30.57 15.17
CA GLU A 1 5.86 -32.03 14.92
C GLU A 1 6.98 -32.93 15.46
N LYS A 2 8.13 -33.07 14.79
CA LYS A 2 9.16 -34.07 15.20
C LYS A 2 9.63 -33.93 16.66
N LEU A 3 9.88 -32.70 17.12
CA LEU A 3 10.27 -32.43 18.51
C LEU A 3 9.17 -32.86 19.49
N ARG A 4 7.92 -32.46 19.23
CA ARG A 4 6.75 -32.81 20.06
C ARG A 4 6.56 -34.32 20.20
N GLY A 5 6.76 -35.05 19.09
CA GLY A 5 6.72 -36.51 19.10
C GLY A 5 7.76 -37.13 20.03
N LYS A 6 8.99 -36.60 20.06
CA LYS A 6 10.05 -37.06 20.96
C LYS A 6 9.76 -36.72 22.42
N LEU A 7 9.25 -35.52 22.71
CA LEU A 7 8.99 -35.06 24.07
C LEU A 7 7.87 -35.84 24.77
N LYS A 8 6.85 -36.31 24.03
CA LYS A 8 5.77 -37.14 24.59
C LYS A 8 6.23 -38.49 25.17
N GLY A 9 7.38 -39.00 24.74
CA GLY A 9 7.97 -40.23 25.26
C GLY A 9 8.91 -40.02 26.46
N MET A 10 9.06 -38.79 26.94
CA MET A 10 9.99 -38.43 28.01
C MET A 10 9.23 -37.94 29.24
N ASP A 11 9.25 -38.71 30.32
CA ASP A 11 8.63 -38.34 31.60
C ASP A 11 9.64 -37.58 32.48
N THR A 12 10.07 -36.41 32.01
CA THR A 12 10.99 -35.54 32.76
C THR A 12 10.40 -34.14 32.88
N PRO A 13 10.65 -33.42 34.00
CA PRO A 13 10.20 -32.04 34.16
C PRO A 13 10.70 -31.10 33.05
N GLU A 14 11.87 -31.36 32.49
CA GLU A 14 12.46 -30.60 31.38
C GLU A 14 11.68 -30.82 30.08
N ALA A 15 11.33 -32.06 29.77
CA ALA A 15 10.57 -32.39 28.56
C ALA A 15 9.17 -31.77 28.58
N SER A 16 8.51 -31.78 29.75
CA SER A 16 7.21 -31.13 29.94
C SER A 16 7.30 -29.61 29.72
N ARG A 17 8.27 -28.95 30.37
CA ARG A 17 8.52 -27.50 30.19
C ARG A 17 8.82 -27.12 28.75
N LEU A 18 9.64 -27.91 28.04
CA LEU A 18 9.95 -27.66 26.63
C LEU A 18 8.73 -27.90 25.73
N LEU A 19 7.87 -28.87 26.06
CA LEU A 19 6.64 -29.12 25.32
C LEU A 19 5.71 -27.92 25.38
N ASP A 20 5.55 -27.29 26.56
CA ASP A 20 4.70 -26.11 26.78
C ASP A 20 5.13 -24.91 25.91
N ILE A 21 6.43 -24.70 25.75
CA ILE A 21 6.96 -23.57 24.95
C ILE A 21 7.28 -23.95 23.50
N SER A 22 7.07 -25.21 23.09
CA SER A 22 7.55 -25.71 21.80
C SER A 22 6.92 -25.00 20.60
N ASP A 23 5.73 -24.39 20.75
CA ASP A 23 5.11 -23.59 19.69
C ASP A 23 5.87 -22.29 19.40
N TYR A 24 6.64 -21.77 20.35
CA TYR A 24 7.42 -20.54 20.21
C TYR A 24 8.79 -20.74 19.54
N LEU A 25 9.18 -22.00 19.28
CA LEU A 25 10.43 -22.31 18.58
C LEU A 25 10.35 -21.98 17.08
N VAL A 26 9.14 -21.96 16.51
CA VAL A 26 8.92 -21.55 15.13
C VAL A 26 8.72 -20.04 15.10
N LYS A 27 9.54 -19.33 14.31
CA LYS A 27 9.39 -17.88 14.07
C LYS A 27 7.94 -17.59 13.70
N LYS A 28 7.32 -16.63 14.39
CA LYS A 28 5.98 -16.15 14.09
C LYS A 28 6.05 -14.96 13.15
N SER A 29 5.13 -14.89 12.20
CA SER A 29 4.94 -13.73 11.33
C SER A 29 3.80 -12.89 11.89
N VAL A 30 4.12 -11.68 12.36
CA VAL A 30 3.15 -10.78 13.01
C VAL A 30 2.55 -9.86 11.95
N TRP A 31 1.23 -9.91 11.78
CA TRP A 31 0.49 -9.10 10.80
C TRP A 31 -0.57 -8.24 11.47
N ALA A 32 -0.66 -6.98 11.05
CA ALA A 32 -1.79 -6.10 11.33
C ALA A 32 -2.54 -5.78 10.03
N PHE A 33 -3.87 -5.94 10.06
CA PHE A 33 -4.74 -5.72 8.91
C PHE A 33 -5.66 -4.53 9.19
N GLY A 34 -5.84 -3.66 8.22
CA GLY A 34 -6.82 -2.58 8.32
C GLY A 34 -7.12 -1.91 7.00
N GLY A 35 -8.23 -1.16 6.97
CA GLY A 35 -8.61 -0.36 5.81
C GLY A 35 -7.94 1.01 5.77
N ASP A 36 -8.21 1.77 4.71
CA ASP A 36 -7.66 3.12 4.56
C ASP A 36 -8.09 4.08 5.67
N GLY A 37 -9.33 3.99 6.16
CA GLY A 37 -9.77 4.85 7.26
C GLY A 37 -9.03 4.63 8.58
N TRP A 38 -8.50 3.44 8.82
CA TRP A 38 -7.61 3.22 9.94
C TRP A 38 -6.22 3.79 9.66
N ALA A 39 -5.59 3.37 8.55
CA ALA A 39 -4.19 3.67 8.28
C ALA A 39 -3.92 5.15 7.96
N TYR A 40 -4.84 5.83 7.27
CA TYR A 40 -4.66 7.21 6.83
C TYR A 40 -5.17 8.22 7.84
N ASP A 41 -6.19 7.86 8.62
CA ASP A 41 -6.91 8.75 9.52
C ASP A 41 -6.71 8.40 11.01
N ILE A 42 -7.63 7.64 11.61
CA ILE A 42 -7.71 7.51 13.09
C ILE A 42 -6.53 6.74 13.69
N GLY A 43 -6.01 5.74 12.97
CA GLY A 43 -4.92 4.89 13.40
C GLY A 43 -3.54 5.38 12.97
N TYR A 44 -3.46 6.44 12.16
CA TYR A 44 -2.19 6.87 11.55
C TYR A 44 -1.10 7.17 12.58
N GLY A 45 -1.42 7.88 13.68
CA GLY A 45 -0.41 8.20 14.69
C GLY A 45 0.18 6.96 15.38
N GLY A 46 -0.64 5.92 15.62
CA GLY A 46 -0.15 4.66 16.16
C GLY A 46 0.61 3.84 15.12
N LEU A 47 0.10 3.78 13.89
CA LEU A 47 0.78 3.12 12.77
C LEU A 47 2.16 3.72 12.53
N ASP A 48 2.27 5.04 12.51
CA ASP A 48 3.52 5.77 12.36
C ASP A 48 4.54 5.41 13.44
N HIS A 49 4.11 5.41 14.71
CA HIS A 49 4.97 4.99 15.81
C HIS A 49 5.46 3.54 15.69
N VAL A 50 4.58 2.62 15.26
CA VAL A 50 4.94 1.21 15.05
C VAL A 50 5.93 1.06 13.89
N MET A 51 5.72 1.77 12.77
CA MET A 51 6.64 1.76 11.64
C MET A 51 8.01 2.36 12.01
N ALA A 52 8.04 3.41 12.85
CA ALA A 52 9.28 4.02 13.33
C ALA A 52 10.05 3.15 14.33
N SER A 53 9.43 2.12 14.91
CA SER A 53 10.01 1.34 16.02
C SER A 53 11.16 0.41 15.60
N GLY A 54 11.32 0.13 14.30
CA GLY A 54 12.30 -0.83 13.79
C GLY A 54 11.97 -2.30 14.11
N ARG A 55 10.79 -2.59 14.68
CA ARG A 55 10.37 -3.97 15.01
C ARG A 55 9.92 -4.73 13.77
N ASN A 56 10.20 -6.03 13.72
CA ASN A 56 9.75 -6.92 12.66
C ASN A 56 8.23 -7.19 12.77
N VAL A 57 7.45 -6.37 12.05
CA VAL A 57 5.99 -6.45 11.96
C VAL A 57 5.56 -6.12 10.54
N ASN A 58 4.53 -6.81 10.06
CA ASN A 58 3.95 -6.60 8.73
C ASN A 58 2.59 -5.92 8.85
N VAL A 59 2.34 -4.92 8.02
CA VAL A 59 1.06 -4.23 7.93
C VAL A 59 0.49 -4.37 6.54
N LEU A 60 -0.77 -4.80 6.44
CA LEU A 60 -1.52 -4.79 5.20
C LEU A 60 -2.65 -3.76 5.29
N VAL A 61 -2.56 -2.72 4.45
CA VAL A 61 -3.61 -1.72 4.28
C VAL A 61 -4.43 -2.07 3.05
N LEU A 62 -5.71 -2.37 3.26
CA LEU A 62 -6.70 -2.58 2.22
C LEU A 62 -7.33 -1.24 1.86
N ASP A 63 -6.75 -0.55 0.86
CA ASP A 63 -7.13 0.81 0.51
C ASP A 63 -8.33 0.83 -0.42
N THR A 64 -9.50 1.09 0.16
CA THR A 64 -10.76 1.29 -0.57
C THR A 64 -11.02 2.76 -0.87
N GLU A 65 -10.13 3.66 -0.44
CA GLU A 65 -10.23 5.11 -0.58
C GLU A 65 -11.50 5.75 0.01
N VAL A 66 -12.23 5.03 0.86
CA VAL A 66 -13.41 5.50 1.60
C VAL A 66 -13.60 4.65 2.86
N TYR A 67 -14.37 5.14 3.83
CA TYR A 67 -14.80 4.30 4.95
C TYR A 67 -15.93 3.39 4.49
N SER A 68 -15.56 2.27 3.87
CA SER A 68 -16.49 1.36 3.21
C SER A 68 -17.56 0.82 4.16
N ASN A 69 -17.17 0.29 5.33
CA ASN A 69 -18.07 -0.36 6.28
C ASN A 69 -19.16 0.57 6.85
N THR A 70 -18.83 1.83 7.12
CA THR A 70 -19.76 2.80 7.71
C THR A 70 -20.60 3.54 6.66
N GLY A 71 -20.57 3.09 5.41
CA GLY A 71 -21.41 3.60 4.33
C GLY A 71 -20.78 4.70 3.49
N GLY A 72 -19.46 4.63 3.25
CA GLY A 72 -18.77 5.41 2.23
C GLY A 72 -18.48 6.87 2.61
N GLN A 73 -17.98 7.11 3.82
CA GLN A 73 -17.45 8.42 4.21
C GLN A 73 -16.11 8.70 3.53
N MET A 74 -15.85 9.98 3.26
CA MET A 74 -14.55 10.45 2.81
C MET A 74 -13.47 10.15 3.86
N SER A 75 -12.36 9.58 3.42
CA SER A 75 -11.13 9.37 4.19
C SER A 75 -10.02 10.27 3.66
N LYS A 76 -8.90 10.43 4.39
CA LYS A 76 -7.69 11.06 3.81
C LYS A 76 -7.10 10.27 2.63
N ALA A 77 -7.54 9.04 2.39
CA ALA A 77 -7.20 8.24 1.22
C ALA A 77 -8.13 8.47 0.01
N SER A 78 -9.28 9.13 0.15
CA SER A 78 -10.16 9.42 -1.00
C SER A 78 -9.45 10.27 -2.07
N PRO A 79 -9.65 10.02 -3.37
CA PRO A 79 -8.99 10.81 -4.41
C PRO A 79 -9.72 12.12 -4.71
N MET A 80 -9.00 13.02 -5.36
CA MET A 80 -9.56 14.28 -5.83
C MET A 80 -10.71 14.02 -6.83
N GLY A 81 -11.83 14.72 -6.66
CA GLY A 81 -13.01 14.57 -7.53
C GLY A 81 -13.96 13.44 -7.15
N ALA A 82 -13.57 12.51 -6.28
CA ALA A 82 -14.48 11.45 -5.83
C ALA A 82 -15.55 12.01 -4.87
N VAL A 83 -16.80 11.62 -5.12
CA VAL A 83 -17.95 11.88 -4.26
C VAL A 83 -18.03 10.81 -3.18
N ALA A 84 -18.15 11.25 -1.93
CA ALA A 84 -18.36 10.41 -0.76
C ALA A 84 -19.15 11.22 0.29
N LYS A 85 -19.62 10.57 1.37
CA LYS A 85 -20.21 11.34 2.49
C LYS A 85 -19.16 12.28 3.06
N PHE A 86 -19.56 13.53 3.37
CA PHE A 86 -18.67 14.65 3.72
C PHE A 86 -17.79 15.19 2.57
N ALA A 87 -17.97 14.70 1.34
CA ALA A 87 -17.36 15.21 0.13
C ALA A 87 -18.36 15.18 -1.05
N ALA A 88 -19.58 15.68 -0.82
CA ALA A 88 -20.67 15.62 -1.81
C ALA A 88 -20.35 16.38 -3.11
N ALA A 89 -19.60 17.48 -3.02
CA ALA A 89 -19.12 18.25 -4.17
C ALA A 89 -17.80 17.71 -4.75
N GLY A 90 -17.44 16.46 -4.46
CA GLY A 90 -16.14 15.88 -4.77
C GLY A 90 -15.04 16.41 -3.86
N ARG A 91 -14.14 15.52 -3.44
CA ARG A 91 -12.98 15.91 -2.63
C ARG A 91 -12.09 16.89 -3.42
N PRO A 92 -11.73 18.07 -2.86
CA PRO A 92 -10.95 19.07 -3.58
C PRO A 92 -9.42 18.85 -3.50
N LEU A 93 -8.95 18.02 -2.57
CA LEU A 93 -7.53 17.81 -2.29
C LEU A 93 -7.04 16.47 -2.83
N PRO A 94 -5.75 16.36 -3.22
CA PRO A 94 -5.15 15.09 -3.62
C PRO A 94 -5.14 14.11 -2.45
N LYS A 95 -4.99 12.81 -2.77
CA LYS A 95 -4.86 11.72 -1.79
C LYS A 95 -3.63 11.95 -0.89
N LYS A 96 -3.73 11.62 0.41
CA LYS A 96 -2.56 11.59 1.30
C LYS A 96 -1.62 10.48 0.81
N ASP A 97 -0.35 10.78 0.58
CA ASP A 97 0.63 9.78 0.14
C ASP A 97 1.26 9.07 1.36
N LEU A 98 0.60 8.01 1.83
CA LEU A 98 1.04 7.25 3.01
C LEU A 98 2.37 6.51 2.76
N GLY A 99 2.55 5.98 1.54
CA GLY A 99 3.75 5.23 1.22
C GLY A 99 4.99 6.12 1.19
N MET A 100 4.92 7.30 0.58
CA MET A 100 6.03 8.26 0.60
C MET A 100 6.37 8.73 2.02
N MET A 101 5.36 8.92 2.88
CA MET A 101 5.61 9.25 4.29
C MET A 101 6.44 8.17 4.98
N PHE A 102 6.16 6.88 4.75
CA PHE A 102 6.96 5.80 5.34
C PHE A 102 8.31 5.57 4.66
N ILE A 103 8.40 5.80 3.35
CA ILE A 103 9.69 5.80 2.64
C ILE A 103 10.66 6.80 3.28
N SER A 104 10.17 7.93 3.80
CA SER A 104 11.01 8.97 4.42
C SER A 104 11.78 8.51 5.66
N TYR A 105 11.37 7.43 6.33
CA TYR A 105 12.13 6.84 7.44
C TYR A 105 13.42 6.15 6.96
N GLY A 106 13.46 5.71 5.70
CA GLY A 106 14.60 5.02 5.10
C GLY A 106 14.74 3.54 5.48
N ASN A 107 14.22 3.12 6.65
CA ASN A 107 14.34 1.76 7.20
C ASN A 107 13.00 0.99 7.28
N VAL A 108 11.95 1.47 6.63
CA VAL A 108 10.65 0.79 6.52
C VAL A 108 10.53 0.18 5.14
N TYR A 109 10.21 -1.10 5.03
CA TYR A 109 9.84 -1.69 3.74
C TYR A 109 8.44 -1.21 3.35
N VAL A 110 8.28 -0.66 2.15
CA VAL A 110 7.00 -0.11 1.67
C VAL A 110 6.69 -0.68 0.30
N ALA A 111 5.49 -1.23 0.09
CA ALA A 111 5.04 -1.62 -1.24
C ALA A 111 3.62 -1.12 -1.51
N GLN A 112 3.40 -0.62 -2.72
CA GLN A 112 2.08 -0.31 -3.23
C GLN A 112 1.72 -1.30 -4.33
N ILE A 113 0.62 -2.03 -4.14
CA ILE A 113 0.24 -3.18 -4.96
C ILE A 113 -1.18 -3.04 -5.51
N ALA A 114 -1.44 -3.71 -6.62
CA ALA A 114 -2.78 -3.93 -7.17
C ALA A 114 -2.81 -5.28 -7.87
N LEU A 115 -3.58 -6.23 -7.31
CA LEU A 115 -3.63 -7.62 -7.77
C LEU A 115 -4.04 -7.73 -9.24
N GLY A 116 -5.04 -6.94 -9.65
CA GLY A 116 -5.55 -6.96 -11.02
C GLY A 116 -4.60 -6.34 -12.05
N ALA A 117 -3.66 -5.51 -11.62
CA ALA A 117 -2.66 -4.91 -12.49
C ALA A 117 -1.41 -5.80 -12.66
N SER A 118 -0.93 -6.41 -11.57
CA SER A 118 0.21 -7.34 -11.62
C SER A 118 0.21 -8.31 -10.45
N HIS A 119 -0.24 -9.54 -10.69
CA HIS A 119 -0.21 -10.60 -9.69
C HIS A 119 1.21 -10.94 -9.22
N ASN A 120 2.16 -11.01 -10.16
CA ASN A 120 3.56 -11.33 -9.85
C ASN A 120 4.20 -10.26 -8.95
N GLN A 121 3.89 -8.98 -9.18
CA GLN A 121 4.40 -7.90 -8.34
C GLN A 121 3.81 -7.96 -6.93
N ALA A 122 2.50 -8.27 -6.80
CA ALA A 122 1.87 -8.44 -5.50
C ALA A 122 2.52 -9.59 -4.71
N VAL A 123 2.68 -10.78 -5.32
CA VAL A 123 3.33 -11.93 -4.66
C VAL A 123 4.76 -11.60 -4.25
N LYS A 124 5.53 -10.95 -5.13
CA LYS A 124 6.89 -10.49 -4.82
C LYS A 124 6.92 -9.53 -3.64
N ALA A 125 6.00 -8.57 -3.58
CA ALA A 125 5.92 -7.61 -2.48
C ALA A 125 5.61 -8.29 -1.13
N PHE A 126 4.73 -9.29 -1.10
CA PHE A 126 4.44 -10.06 0.12
C PHE A 126 5.65 -10.88 0.58
N MET A 127 6.35 -11.53 -0.35
CA MET A 127 7.56 -12.31 -0.01
C MET A 127 8.68 -11.42 0.53
N GLU A 128 8.92 -10.27 -0.10
CA GLU A 128 9.95 -9.33 0.34
C GLU A 128 9.60 -8.68 1.69
N ALA A 129 8.33 -8.28 1.89
CA ALA A 129 7.86 -7.70 3.15
C ALA A 129 8.04 -8.67 4.33
N GLU A 130 7.66 -9.94 4.16
CA GLU A 130 7.75 -10.96 5.20
C GLU A 130 9.20 -11.33 5.51
N ALA A 131 10.04 -11.39 4.49
CA ALA A 131 11.46 -11.69 4.63
C ALA A 131 12.27 -10.54 5.26
N TYR A 132 11.80 -9.29 5.15
CA TYR A 132 12.47 -8.13 5.72
C TYR A 132 12.51 -8.21 7.25
N ASP A 133 13.69 -8.05 7.84
CA ASP A 133 13.85 -8.06 9.30
C ASP A 133 13.63 -6.67 9.91
N GLY A 134 12.41 -6.15 9.74
CA GLY A 134 12.05 -4.81 10.16
C GLY A 134 10.58 -4.50 9.89
N PRO A 135 10.17 -3.23 10.04
CA PRO A 135 8.80 -2.81 9.81
C PRO A 135 8.49 -2.83 8.31
N SER A 136 7.41 -3.50 7.94
CA SER A 136 6.94 -3.65 6.57
C SER A 136 5.49 -3.19 6.43
N ILE A 137 5.19 -2.44 5.37
CA ILE A 137 3.82 -2.03 5.02
C ILE A 137 3.52 -2.27 3.54
N ILE A 138 2.39 -2.93 3.29
CA ILE A 138 1.83 -3.15 1.95
C ILE A 138 0.51 -2.38 1.86
N ILE A 139 0.41 -1.50 0.88
CA ILE A 139 -0.80 -0.73 0.56
C ILE A 139 -1.42 -1.33 -0.69
N ALA A 140 -2.56 -2.00 -0.54
CA ALA A 140 -3.21 -2.76 -1.60
C ALA A 140 -4.47 -2.05 -2.10
N TYR A 141 -4.52 -1.74 -3.39
CA TYR A 141 -5.74 -1.21 -4.02
C TYR A 141 -6.89 -2.21 -3.88
N SER A 142 -7.96 -1.78 -3.22
CA SER A 142 -9.10 -2.62 -2.88
C SER A 142 -10.39 -2.03 -3.46
N HIS A 143 -10.72 -2.43 -4.69
CA HIS A 143 -11.99 -2.07 -5.32
C HIS A 143 -13.19 -2.40 -4.41
N CYS A 144 -14.18 -1.51 -4.39
CA CYS A 144 -15.31 -1.60 -3.46
C CYS A 144 -16.63 -1.24 -4.16
N ILE A 145 -17.73 -1.79 -3.67
CA ILE A 145 -19.09 -1.40 -4.07
C ILE A 145 -19.33 0.11 -3.94
N ALA A 146 -18.65 0.79 -3.01
CA ALA A 146 -18.74 2.23 -2.81
C ALA A 146 -18.18 3.05 -3.98
N HIS A 147 -17.36 2.43 -4.85
CA HIS A 147 -16.90 3.05 -6.10
C HIS A 147 -18.02 3.07 -7.15
N GLY A 148 -19.00 2.16 -7.01
CA GLY A 148 -20.07 1.93 -7.97
C GLY A 148 -19.55 1.38 -9.29
N VAL A 149 -18.72 0.35 -9.20
CA VAL A 149 -18.23 -0.46 -10.31
C VAL A 149 -18.96 -1.80 -10.33
N ASP A 150 -18.96 -2.47 -11.47
CA ASP A 150 -19.38 -3.87 -11.55
C ASP A 150 -18.30 -4.75 -10.90
N MET A 151 -18.63 -5.35 -9.76
CA MET A 151 -17.70 -6.14 -8.96
C MET A 151 -17.21 -7.41 -9.67
N SER A 152 -17.91 -7.88 -10.71
CA SER A 152 -17.42 -9.02 -11.52
C SER A 152 -16.17 -8.67 -12.35
N HIS A 153 -15.95 -7.38 -12.62
CA HIS A 153 -14.81 -6.84 -13.37
C HIS A 153 -13.81 -6.11 -12.45
N GLY A 154 -13.83 -6.39 -11.15
CA GLY A 154 -13.05 -5.66 -10.15
C GLY A 154 -11.53 -5.65 -10.40
N LEU A 155 -10.97 -6.73 -10.95
CA LEU A 155 -9.55 -6.81 -11.31
C LEU A 155 -9.20 -5.91 -12.50
N ASP A 156 -10.09 -5.80 -13.49
CA ASP A 156 -9.91 -4.92 -14.64
C ASP A 156 -9.91 -3.45 -14.21
N GLU A 157 -10.73 -3.09 -13.22
CA GLU A 157 -10.72 -1.75 -12.63
C GLU A 157 -9.39 -1.42 -11.94
N GLN A 158 -8.78 -2.38 -11.23
CA GLN A 158 -7.44 -2.14 -10.67
C GLN A 158 -6.38 -1.93 -11.75
N LYS A 159 -6.50 -2.65 -12.87
CA LYS A 159 -5.60 -2.50 -14.02
C LYS A 159 -5.77 -1.12 -14.67
N LYS A 160 -6.99 -0.62 -14.82
CA LYS A 160 -7.27 0.74 -15.29
C LYS A 160 -6.76 1.80 -14.32
N ALA A 161 -6.91 1.59 -13.02
CA ALA A 161 -6.36 2.48 -11.99
C ALA A 161 -4.83 2.61 -12.13
N VAL A 162 -4.12 1.52 -12.41
CA VAL A 162 -2.67 1.56 -12.66
C VAL A 162 -2.35 2.20 -14.00
N ASN A 163 -3.05 1.83 -15.07
CA ASN A 163 -2.79 2.37 -16.41
C ASN A 163 -3.08 3.87 -16.52
N SER A 164 -3.96 4.44 -15.68
CA SER A 164 -4.26 5.88 -15.66
C SER A 164 -3.29 6.70 -14.82
N GLY A 165 -2.43 6.05 -14.02
CA GLY A 165 -1.58 6.72 -13.03
C GLY A 165 -2.32 7.13 -11.75
N HIS A 166 -3.61 6.83 -11.62
CA HIS A 166 -4.34 7.00 -10.35
C HIS A 166 -3.68 6.21 -9.22
N TRP A 167 -3.24 4.99 -9.54
CA TRP A 167 -2.48 4.12 -8.67
C TRP A 167 -1.14 3.81 -9.34
N ILE A 168 -0.03 3.83 -8.59
CA ILE A 168 1.27 3.40 -9.10
C ILE A 168 1.73 2.17 -8.33
N LEU A 169 2.53 1.31 -8.97
CA LEU A 169 3.07 0.11 -8.33
C LEU A 169 4.54 0.35 -8.06
N TYR A 170 4.97 0.17 -6.81
CA TYR A 170 6.36 0.27 -6.44
C TYR A 170 6.65 -0.59 -5.21
N ARG A 171 7.94 -0.84 -5.00
CA ARG A 171 8.49 -1.44 -3.78
C ARG A 171 9.69 -0.60 -3.35
N TYR A 172 9.76 -0.30 -2.07
CA TYR A 172 10.88 0.30 -1.40
C TYR A 172 11.47 -0.73 -0.45
N ASN A 173 12.67 -1.22 -0.75
CA ASN A 173 13.37 -2.22 0.05
C ASN A 173 14.67 -1.63 0.64
N PRO A 174 14.70 -1.34 1.95
CA PRO A 174 15.87 -0.76 2.63
C PRO A 174 17.16 -1.57 2.47
N GLU A 175 17.09 -2.90 2.31
CA GLU A 175 18.28 -3.75 2.18
C GLU A 175 19.08 -3.43 0.92
N LEU A 176 18.42 -3.01 -0.16
CA LEU A 176 19.09 -2.66 -1.41
C LEU A 176 20.00 -1.45 -1.25
N ALA A 177 19.63 -0.48 -0.40
CA ALA A 177 20.49 0.66 -0.11
C ALA A 177 21.80 0.23 0.54
N LYS A 178 21.78 -0.82 1.38
CA LYS A 178 23.00 -1.38 2.00
C LYS A 178 23.93 -2.05 0.97
N GLU A 179 23.37 -2.47 -0.15
CA GLU A 179 24.11 -3.00 -1.31
C GLU A 179 24.53 -1.90 -2.31
N GLY A 180 24.30 -0.62 -2.00
CA GLY A 180 24.58 0.50 -2.90
C GLY A 180 23.61 0.59 -4.09
N LYS A 181 22.47 -0.10 -4.03
CA LYS A 181 21.41 -0.08 -5.06
C LYS A 181 20.28 0.85 -4.62
N ASN A 182 19.53 1.37 -5.59
CA ASN A 182 18.37 2.19 -5.28
C ASN A 182 17.28 1.34 -4.58
N PRO A 183 16.87 1.69 -3.34
CA PRO A 183 15.87 0.96 -2.59
C PRO A 183 14.47 1.09 -3.19
N LEU A 184 14.18 2.11 -4.00
CA LEU A 184 12.90 2.29 -4.68
C LEU A 184 12.92 1.66 -6.09
N GLN A 185 12.07 0.65 -6.31
CA GLN A 185 11.76 0.11 -7.63
C GLN A 185 10.36 0.54 -8.03
N LEU A 186 10.26 1.29 -9.13
CA LEU A 186 8.99 1.64 -9.75
C LEU A 186 8.57 0.49 -10.69
N ASP A 187 7.59 -0.30 -10.27
CA ASP A 187 7.13 -1.49 -10.98
C ASP A 187 6.05 -1.18 -12.04
N SER A 188 5.35 -0.05 -11.93
CA SER A 188 4.37 0.40 -12.93
C SER A 188 5.02 1.19 -14.06
N LYS A 189 4.51 0.99 -15.29
CA LYS A 189 4.85 1.83 -16.46
C LYS A 189 4.22 3.23 -16.34
N ALA A 190 4.66 4.14 -17.20
CA ALA A 190 4.03 5.44 -17.34
C ALA A 190 2.53 5.30 -17.69
N PRO A 191 1.68 6.25 -17.26
CA PRO A 191 0.25 6.21 -17.58
C PRO A 191 0.01 6.09 -19.09
N SER A 192 -0.86 5.15 -19.48
CA SER A 192 -1.19 4.81 -20.87
C SER A 192 -2.64 5.12 -21.26
N ILE A 193 -3.49 5.44 -20.29
CA ILE A 193 -4.86 5.96 -20.51
C ILE A 193 -5.03 7.28 -19.74
N SER A 194 -6.05 8.06 -20.08
CA SER A 194 -6.33 9.28 -19.32
C SER A 194 -6.94 8.95 -17.95
N TYR A 195 -6.75 9.84 -16.99
CA TYR A 195 -7.40 9.77 -15.68
C TYR A 195 -8.92 9.78 -15.82
N ALA A 196 -9.46 10.50 -16.81
CA ALA A 196 -10.89 10.56 -17.08
C ALA A 196 -11.45 9.20 -17.55
N ASP A 197 -10.71 8.45 -18.38
CA ASP A 197 -11.13 7.14 -18.89
C ASP A 197 -11.28 6.12 -17.76
N TYR A 198 -10.40 6.20 -16.75
CA TYR A 198 -10.53 5.44 -15.51
C TYR A 198 -11.67 5.99 -14.64
N ALA A 199 -11.59 7.25 -14.24
CA ALA A 199 -12.48 7.83 -13.23
C ALA A 199 -13.96 7.74 -13.64
N TYR A 200 -14.29 8.00 -14.91
CA TYR A 200 -15.68 7.93 -15.38
C TYR A 200 -16.20 6.51 -15.60
N GLY A 201 -15.37 5.48 -15.41
CA GLY A 201 -15.84 4.10 -15.22
C GLY A 201 -16.60 3.91 -13.89
N GLU A 202 -16.35 4.76 -12.89
CA GLU A 202 -16.87 4.59 -11.54
C GLU A 202 -17.98 5.61 -11.23
N VAL A 203 -19.06 5.18 -10.55
CA VAL A 203 -20.17 6.08 -10.17
C VAL A 203 -19.69 7.22 -9.28
N ARG A 204 -18.74 6.98 -8.37
CA ARG A 204 -18.24 8.00 -7.44
C ARG A 204 -17.68 9.25 -8.11
N PHE A 205 -17.26 9.18 -9.38
CA PHE A 205 -16.88 10.36 -10.16
C PHE A 205 -17.99 10.82 -11.11
N ARG A 206 -18.75 9.88 -11.71
CA ARG A 206 -19.87 10.22 -12.60
C ARG A 206 -20.96 11.03 -11.90
N THR A 207 -21.21 10.79 -10.62
CA THR A 207 -22.17 11.58 -9.82
C THR A 207 -21.81 13.06 -9.79
N LEU A 208 -20.51 13.39 -9.66
CA LEU A 208 -20.08 14.79 -9.70
C LEU A 208 -20.23 15.37 -11.10
N LYS A 209 -19.86 14.61 -12.14
CA LYS A 209 -20.02 15.04 -13.54
C LYS A 209 -21.48 15.37 -13.88
N ALA A 210 -22.42 14.58 -13.36
CA ALA A 210 -23.85 14.78 -13.59
C ALA A 210 -24.42 15.98 -12.81
N SER A 211 -24.00 16.17 -11.55
CA SER A 211 -24.55 17.20 -10.67
C SER A 211 -23.85 18.56 -10.77
N MET A 212 -22.54 18.59 -11.03
CA MET A 212 -21.70 19.80 -11.09
C MET A 212 -20.64 19.69 -12.22
N PRO A 213 -21.04 19.77 -13.51
CA PRO A 213 -20.16 19.48 -14.65
C PRO A 213 -18.87 20.32 -14.69
N GLU A 214 -18.96 21.65 -14.52
CA GLU A 214 -17.81 22.55 -14.56
C GLU A 214 -16.78 22.22 -13.46
N ARG A 215 -17.29 21.90 -12.26
CA ARG A 215 -16.45 21.49 -11.13
C ARG A 215 -15.80 20.14 -11.38
N ALA A 216 -16.54 19.19 -11.93
CA ALA A 216 -16.03 17.87 -12.28
C ALA A 216 -14.89 17.97 -13.31
N GLU A 217 -15.06 18.80 -14.34
CA GLU A 217 -14.02 19.04 -15.35
C GLU A 217 -12.76 19.64 -14.72
N LYS A 218 -12.92 20.66 -13.85
CA LYS A 218 -11.80 21.26 -13.13
C LYS A 218 -11.04 20.23 -12.29
N LEU A 219 -11.75 19.44 -11.48
CA LEU A 219 -11.13 18.46 -10.58
C LEU A 219 -10.49 17.31 -11.34
N ILE A 220 -11.06 16.84 -12.44
CA ILE A 220 -10.46 15.77 -13.27
C ILE A 220 -9.19 16.25 -13.96
N LYS A 221 -9.14 17.50 -14.45
CA LYS A 221 -7.89 18.09 -14.98
C LYS A 221 -6.81 18.19 -13.91
N GLN A 222 -7.18 18.61 -12.69
CA GLN A 222 -6.25 18.67 -11.56
C GLN A 222 -5.77 17.27 -11.12
N ALA A 223 -6.67 16.29 -11.08
CA ALA A 223 -6.34 14.90 -10.75
C ALA A 223 -5.40 14.27 -11.80
N GLN A 224 -5.60 14.56 -13.09
CA GLN A 224 -4.69 14.13 -14.15
C GLN A 224 -3.28 14.72 -13.97
N ALA A 225 -3.19 16.02 -13.66
CA ALA A 225 -1.93 16.68 -13.41
C ALA A 225 -1.23 16.12 -12.15
N ASP A 226 -2.01 15.84 -11.10
CA ASP A 226 -1.49 15.22 -9.88
C ASP A 226 -0.99 13.79 -10.12
N ALA A 227 -1.71 12.97 -10.89
CA ALA A 227 -1.29 11.63 -11.27
C ALA A 227 0.05 11.65 -12.02
N TYR A 228 0.23 12.57 -12.98
CA TYR A 228 1.52 12.74 -13.67
C TYR A 228 2.63 13.23 -12.74
N ARG A 229 2.33 14.24 -11.90
CA ARG A 229 3.28 14.75 -10.91
C ARG A 229 3.75 13.63 -9.97
N HIS A 230 2.82 12.83 -9.47
CA HIS A 230 3.05 11.72 -8.56
C HIS A 230 3.92 10.64 -9.22
N TYR A 231 3.55 10.18 -10.43
CA TYR A 231 4.36 9.22 -11.18
C TYR A 231 5.78 9.73 -11.45
N ASN A 232 5.92 10.97 -11.93
CA ASN A 232 7.23 11.56 -12.23
C ASN A 232 8.10 11.73 -11.00
N TYR A 233 7.50 12.05 -9.84
CA TYR A 233 8.23 12.13 -8.58
C TYR A 233 8.82 10.77 -8.17
N TYR A 234 8.02 9.70 -8.22
CA TYR A 234 8.52 8.34 -7.92
C TYR A 234 9.52 7.86 -8.95
N LYS A 235 9.33 8.20 -10.24
CA LYS A 235 10.30 7.90 -11.29
C LYS A 235 11.65 8.54 -10.99
N MET A 236 11.66 9.84 -10.69
CA MET A 236 12.88 10.57 -10.30
C MET A 236 13.57 9.89 -9.12
N LEU A 237 12.82 9.52 -8.07
CA LEU A 237 13.37 8.84 -6.91
C LEU A 237 13.96 7.45 -7.26
N SER A 238 13.33 6.70 -8.18
CA SER A 238 13.83 5.39 -8.62
C SER A 238 15.08 5.47 -9.51
N GLU A 239 15.38 6.65 -10.03
CA GLU A 239 16.56 6.93 -10.87
C GLU A 239 17.71 7.56 -10.05
N MET A 240 17.51 7.85 -8.76
CA MET A 240 18.56 8.36 -7.88
C MET A 240 19.70 7.35 -7.71
N ASP A 241 20.92 7.85 -7.56
CA ASP A 241 22.11 7.04 -7.30
C ASP A 241 22.30 6.80 -5.79
N PHE A 242 22.51 5.53 -5.43
CA PHE A 242 22.71 5.06 -4.05
C PHE A 242 24.11 4.44 -3.83
N SER A 243 24.98 4.47 -4.84
CA SER A 243 26.27 3.76 -4.84
C SER A 243 27.24 4.19 -3.73
N ASP A 244 27.20 5.46 -3.30
CA ASP A 244 28.15 6.05 -2.34
C ASP A 244 27.55 6.39 -0.96
N ILE A 245 26.31 5.97 -0.66
CA ILE A 245 25.58 6.43 0.56
C ILE A 245 26.24 6.00 1.88
N TYR A 246 26.85 4.82 1.93
CA TYR A 246 27.56 4.33 3.12
C TYR A 246 29.07 4.57 3.06
N GLY A 247 29.53 5.38 2.10
CA GLY A 247 30.93 5.53 1.75
C GLY A 247 31.47 4.27 1.06
N ARG A 248 32.54 4.42 0.26
CA ARG A 248 33.27 3.27 -0.27
C ARG A 248 33.73 2.42 0.90
N SER A 249 33.09 1.27 1.11
CA SER A 249 33.64 0.22 1.96
C SER A 249 35.02 -0.09 1.40
N THR A 250 36.05 0.42 2.06
CA THR A 250 37.44 0.08 1.78
C THR A 250 37.57 -1.42 1.95
N LYS A 251 37.69 -2.12 0.82
CA LYS A 251 38.32 -3.44 0.79
C LYS A 251 39.69 -3.39 1.45
#